data_AF-A0A0B8NER7-F1
#
_entry.id   AF-A0A0B8NER7-F1
#
_cell.length_a   1.000
_cell.length_b   1.000
_cell.length_c   1.000
_cell.angle_alpha   90.00
_cell.angle_beta   90.00
_cell.angle_gamma   90.00
#
_symmetry.space_group_name_H-M   'P 1'
#
loop_
_entity.id
_entity.type
_entity.pdbx_description
1 polymer ?
#
loop_
_entity_poly.entity_id
_entity_poly.type
_entity_poly.pdbx_seq_one_letter_code
_entity_poly.pdbx_strand_id
1 'polypeptide(L)'
;MTIFRILLGALGIGLAYYGVELLLKMSTTDLGSVAVWFIGAILAENLIFGPAAALVGVLGHYVLPARWWPAYAVGAFTSLALILIAVPVLGREGAVPGNHSILDRDYTVGLLISLAVVWAGVAAYLLLNPARRSPAAAAESRNAHPRADAGH
;
A
#
# COMPACT_ATOMS: atom_id res chain seq x y z
N MET A 1 29.24 -1.49 -6.04
CA MET A 1 28.06 -2.40 -6.00
C MET A 1 28.25 -3.57 -5.04
N THR A 2 29.39 -4.28 -5.04
CA THR A 2 29.64 -5.44 -4.16
C THR A 2 29.75 -5.09 -2.68
N ILE A 3 30.44 -4.00 -2.32
CA ILE A 3 30.60 -3.57 -0.92
C ILE A 3 29.25 -3.28 -0.25
N PHE A 4 28.36 -2.54 -0.92
CA PHE A 4 27.01 -2.27 -0.41
C PHE A 4 26.22 -3.56 -0.16
N ARG A 5 26.31 -4.55 -1.06
CA ARG A 5 25.67 -5.85 -0.88
C ARG A 5 26.24 -6.63 0.30
N ILE A 6 27.56 -6.62 0.46
CA ILE A 6 28.24 -7.26 1.60
C ILE A 6 27.83 -6.60 2.91
N LEU A 7 27.84 -5.26 2.97
CA LEU A 7 27.42 -4.51 4.16
C LEU A 7 25.95 -4.79 4.50
N LEU A 8 25.07 -4.82 3.51
CA LEU A 8 23.66 -5.13 3.71
C LEU A 8 23.47 -6.57 4.21
N GLY A 9 24.24 -7.53 3.66
CA GLY A 9 24.23 -8.92 4.10
C GLY A 9 24.74 -9.08 5.53
N ALA A 10 25.86 -8.44 5.86
CA ALA A 10 26.43 -8.45 7.21
C ALA A 10 25.48 -7.82 8.23
N LEU A 11 24.84 -6.69 7.87
CA LEU A 11 23.82 -6.05 8.69
C LEU A 11 22.61 -6.96 8.90
N GLY A 12 22.10 -7.60 7.84
CA GLY A 12 20.98 -8.53 7.94
C GLY A 12 21.27 -9.72 8.84
N ILE A 13 22.47 -10.31 8.72
CA ILE A 13 22.92 -11.41 9.58
C ILE A 13 23.05 -10.93 11.03
N GLY A 14 23.63 -9.75 11.25
CA GLY A 14 23.76 -9.17 12.60
C GLY A 14 22.41 -8.92 13.26
N LEU A 15 21.44 -8.39 12.52
CA LEU A 15 20.06 -8.18 13.01
C LEU A 15 19.36 -9.52 13.30
N ALA A 16 19.52 -10.52 12.44
CA ALA A 16 18.95 -11.85 12.67
C ALA A 16 19.53 -12.50 13.92
N TYR A 17 20.86 -12.46 14.09
CA TYR A 17 21.54 -12.95 15.29
C TYR A 17 21.02 -12.25 16.55
N TYR A 18 20.95 -10.91 16.53
CA TYR A 18 20.44 -10.12 17.65
C TYR A 18 18.98 -10.45 17.98
N GLY A 19 18.13 -10.61 16.97
CA GLY A 19 16.74 -11.01 17.15
C GLY A 19 16.59 -12.40 17.78
N VAL A 20 17.37 -13.38 17.31
CA VAL A 20 17.39 -14.72 17.91
C VAL A 20 17.88 -14.68 19.35
N GLU A 21 18.93 -13.93 19.64
CA GLU A 21 19.43 -13.75 21.01
C GLU A 21 18.34 -13.17 21.92
N LEU A 22 17.54 -12.21 21.43
CA LEU A 22 16.43 -11.63 22.17
C LEU A 22 15.32 -12.66 22.45
N LEU A 23 14.97 -13.48 21.45
CA LEU A 23 13.97 -14.55 21.60
C LEU A 23 14.41 -15.61 22.61
N LEU A 24 15.70 -15.98 22.62
CA LEU A 24 16.24 -16.98 23.55
C LEU A 24 16.24 -16.50 25.01
N LYS A 25 16.16 -15.19 25.24
CA LYS A 25 16.05 -14.59 26.59
C LYS A 25 14.61 -14.46 27.08
N MET A 26 13.61 -14.71 26.23
CA MET A 26 12.20 -14.58 26.58
C MET A 26 11.69 -15.76 27.42
N SER A 27 10.64 -15.51 28.20
CA SER A 27 9.93 -16.59 28.88
C SER A 27 9.18 -17.48 27.87
N THR A 28 8.83 -18.71 28.26
CA THR A 28 8.06 -19.62 27.39
C THR A 28 6.70 -19.03 26.99
N THR A 29 6.06 -18.28 27.88
CA THR A 29 4.77 -17.60 27.62
C THR A 29 4.92 -16.51 26.56
N ASP A 30 5.97 -15.69 26.66
CA ASP A 30 6.24 -14.64 25.68
C ASP A 30 6.59 -15.24 24.32
N LEU A 31 7.39 -16.31 24.31
CA LEU A 31 7.75 -17.02 23.08
C LEU A 31 6.53 -17.65 22.41
N GLY A 32 5.58 -18.19 23.19
CA GLY A 32 4.29 -18.64 22.70
C GLY A 32 3.48 -17.51 22.08
N SER A 33 3.46 -16.34 22.71
CA SER A 33 2.78 -15.14 22.18
C SER A 33 3.39 -14.67 20.87
N VAL A 34 4.73 -14.65 20.77
CA VAL A 34 5.45 -14.35 19.53
C VAL A 34 5.09 -15.35 18.44
N ALA A 35 5.09 -16.65 18.74
CA ALA A 35 4.75 -17.69 17.76
C ALA A 35 3.31 -17.53 17.25
N VAL A 36 2.35 -17.31 18.15
CA VAL A 36 0.94 -17.07 17.78
C VAL A 36 0.81 -15.84 16.90
N TRP A 37 1.48 -14.74 17.25
CA TRP A 37 1.42 -13.51 16.46
C TRP A 37 2.07 -13.69 15.09
N PHE A 38 3.24 -14.33 15.02
CA PHE A 38 3.97 -14.57 13.79
C PHE A 38 3.19 -15.48 12.83
N ILE A 39 2.69 -16.61 13.33
CA ILE A 39 1.88 -17.54 12.54
C ILE A 39 0.55 -16.88 12.15
N GLY A 40 -0.12 -16.22 13.09
CA GLY A 40 -1.38 -15.53 12.86
C GLY A 40 -1.27 -14.46 11.78
N ALA A 41 -0.20 -13.65 11.80
CA ALA A 41 0.06 -12.63 10.80
C ALA A 41 0.31 -13.24 9.41
N ILE A 42 1.12 -14.30 9.30
CA ILE A 42 1.37 -15.00 8.04
C ILE A 42 0.06 -15.58 7.47
N LEU A 43 -0.73 -16.24 8.31
CA LEU A 43 -2.00 -16.84 7.88
C LEU A 43 -2.98 -15.75 7.45
N ALA A 44 -3.12 -14.67 8.22
CA ALA A 44 -3.99 -13.55 7.84
C ALA A 44 -3.56 -12.93 6.51
N GLU A 45 -2.25 -12.74 6.30
CA GLU A 45 -1.71 -12.19 5.05
C GLU A 45 -2.03 -13.11 3.86
N ASN A 46 -1.78 -14.41 4.00
CA ASN A 46 -1.88 -15.34 2.87
C ASN A 46 -3.31 -15.82 2.59
N LEU A 47 -4.16 -15.93 3.61
CA LEU A 47 -5.51 -16.47 3.46
C LEU A 47 -6.60 -15.39 3.39
N ILE A 48 -6.33 -14.18 3.91
CA ILE A 48 -7.32 -13.10 3.94
C ILE A 48 -6.88 -11.97 3.04
N PHE A 49 -5.75 -11.32 3.36
CA PHE A 49 -5.34 -10.09 2.67
C PHE A 49 -4.93 -10.35 1.22
N GLY A 50 -4.16 -11.40 0.95
CA GLY A 50 -3.74 -11.79 -0.40
C GLY A 50 -4.93 -12.08 -1.32
N PRO A 51 -5.85 -13.00 -0.94
CA PRO A 51 -7.05 -13.28 -1.71
C PRO A 51 -7.98 -12.07 -1.86
N ALA A 52 -8.17 -11.27 -0.80
CA ALA A 52 -8.96 -10.05 -0.88
C ALA A 52 -8.32 -9.03 -1.83
N ALA A 53 -7.01 -8.82 -1.78
CA ALA A 53 -6.29 -7.93 -2.69
C ALA A 53 -6.38 -8.42 -4.14
N ALA A 54 -6.26 -9.73 -4.37
CA ALA A 54 -6.44 -10.33 -5.69
C ALA A 54 -7.87 -10.11 -6.21
N LEU A 55 -8.89 -10.34 -5.37
CA LEU A 55 -10.29 -10.12 -5.73
C LEU A 55 -10.57 -8.65 -6.05
N VAL A 56 -10.11 -7.72 -5.21
CA VAL A 56 -10.23 -6.28 -5.47
C VAL A 56 -9.51 -5.90 -6.75
N GLY A 57 -8.35 -6.52 -7.02
CA GLY A 57 -7.60 -6.34 -8.26
C GLY A 57 -8.38 -6.74 -9.50
N VAL A 58 -8.97 -7.94 -9.45
CA VAL A 58 -9.78 -8.51 -10.53
C VAL A 58 -11.05 -7.67 -10.75
N LEU A 59 -11.81 -7.39 -9.68
CA LEU A 59 -13.04 -6.58 -9.76
C LEU A 59 -12.74 -5.16 -10.26
N GLY A 60 -11.65 -4.57 -9.79
CA GLY A 60 -11.21 -3.26 -10.21
C GLY A 60 -10.88 -3.17 -11.69
N HIS A 61 -10.30 -4.24 -12.27
CA HIS A 61 -10.08 -4.32 -13.71
C HIS A 61 -11.38 -4.32 -14.53
N TYR A 62 -12.47 -4.89 -14.00
CA TYR A 62 -13.77 -4.91 -14.68
C TYR A 62 -14.55 -3.61 -14.54
N VAL A 63 -14.35 -2.85 -13.45
CA VAL A 63 -15.14 -1.65 -13.14
C VAL A 63 -14.45 -0.36 -13.57
N LEU A 64 -13.11 -0.31 -13.51
CA LEU A 64 -12.34 0.91 -13.75
C LEU A 64 -11.61 0.88 -15.10
N PRO A 65 -11.49 2.02 -15.79
CA PRO A 65 -10.58 2.14 -16.92
C PRO A 65 -9.15 1.76 -16.50
N ALA A 66 -8.46 0.95 -17.30
CA ALA A 66 -7.10 0.48 -17.00
C ALA A 66 -6.12 1.63 -16.66
N ARG A 67 -6.32 2.82 -17.24
CA ARG A 67 -5.54 4.02 -16.96
C ARG A 67 -5.68 4.57 -15.53
N TRP A 68 -6.80 4.30 -14.86
CA TRP A 68 -7.07 4.80 -13.51
C TRP A 68 -6.59 3.82 -12.45
N TRP A 69 -6.42 2.55 -12.83
CA TRP A 69 -6.12 1.45 -11.93
C TRP A 69 -4.93 1.70 -10.99
N PRO A 70 -3.75 2.16 -11.45
CA PRO A 70 -2.61 2.34 -10.56
C PRO A 70 -2.85 3.40 -9.48
N ALA A 71 -3.48 4.53 -9.84
CA ALA A 71 -3.76 5.61 -8.89
C ALA A 71 -4.79 5.19 -7.84
N TYR A 72 -5.84 4.47 -8.27
CA TYR A 72 -6.85 3.94 -7.36
C TYR A 72 -6.28 2.86 -6.43
N ALA A 73 -5.42 1.97 -6.93
CA ALA A 73 -4.78 0.94 -6.10
C ALA A 73 -3.93 1.57 -4.98
N VAL A 74 -3.15 2.59 -5.30
CA VAL A 74 -2.36 3.34 -4.29
C VAL A 74 -3.28 4.05 -3.29
N GLY A 75 -4.32 4.73 -3.76
CA GLY A 75 -5.27 5.43 -2.89
C GLY A 75 -6.03 4.49 -1.95
N ALA A 76 -6.50 3.36 -2.46
CA ALA A 76 -7.20 2.34 -1.69
C ALA A 76 -6.28 1.68 -0.65
N PHE A 77 -5.06 1.29 -1.04
CA PHE A 77 -4.09 0.69 -0.12
C PHE A 77 -3.68 1.66 0.99
N THR A 78 -3.43 2.92 0.65
CA THR A 78 -3.11 3.97 1.64
C THR A 78 -4.28 4.20 2.59
N SER A 79 -5.52 4.23 2.06
CA SER A 79 -6.73 4.36 2.88
C SER A 79 -6.89 3.18 3.85
N LEU A 80 -6.66 1.95 3.38
CA LEU A 80 -6.70 0.75 4.23
C LEU A 80 -5.68 0.83 5.35
N ALA A 81 -4.44 1.23 5.06
CA ALA A 81 -3.40 1.40 6.09
C ALA A 81 -3.79 2.45 7.13
N LEU A 82 -4.33 3.60 6.70
CA LEU A 82 -4.81 4.65 7.61
C LEU A 82 -5.94 4.15 8.51
N ILE A 83 -6.90 3.40 7.94
CA ILE A 83 -8.00 2.82 8.71
C ILE A 83 -7.47 1.83 9.74
N LEU A 84 -6.60 0.89 9.34
CA LEU A 84 -6.04 -0.12 10.24
C LEU A 84 -5.26 0.50 11.41
N ILE A 85 -4.52 1.58 11.16
CA ILE A 85 -3.80 2.32 12.22
C ILE A 85 -4.77 3.11 13.11
N ALA A 86 -5.85 3.64 12.55
CA ALA A 86 -6.82 4.44 13.30
C ALA A 86 -7.79 3.60 14.14
N VAL A 87 -8.15 2.39 13.71
CA VAL A 87 -9.14 1.53 14.36
C VAL A 87 -8.94 1.41 15.88
N PRO A 88 -7.72 1.15 16.41
CA PRO A 88 -7.51 1.04 17.86
C PRO A 88 -7.82 2.30 18.66
N VAL A 89 -7.82 3.49 18.02
CA VAL A 89 -7.98 4.78 18.69
C VAL A 89 -9.31 5.47 18.39
N LEU A 90 -10.09 4.98 17.41
CA LEU A 90 -11.38 5.58 17.04
C LEU A 90 -12.39 5.57 18.18
N GLY A 91 -12.51 4.46 18.91
CA GLY A 91 -13.42 4.32 20.06
C GLY A 91 -12.92 4.98 21.33
N ARG A 92 -11.69 5.53 21.31
CA ARG A 92 -10.98 6.03 22.49
C ARG A 92 -10.85 5.00 23.62
N GLU A 93 -10.88 3.72 23.28
CA GLU A 93 -10.76 2.60 24.22
C GLU A 93 -9.35 2.65 24.84
N GLY A 94 -9.28 2.91 26.15
CA GLY A 94 -8.01 3.17 26.86
C GLY A 94 -7.75 4.63 27.23
N ALA A 95 -8.70 5.55 26.99
CA ALA A 95 -8.63 6.89 27.56
C ALA A 95 -8.61 6.85 29.10
N VAL A 96 -7.70 7.61 29.71
CA VAL A 96 -7.53 7.64 31.17
C VAL A 96 -8.28 8.85 31.74
N PRO A 97 -9.28 8.64 32.63
CA PRO A 97 -10.00 9.75 33.26
C PRO A 97 -9.05 10.72 33.96
N GLY A 98 -9.20 12.02 33.66
CA GLY A 98 -8.37 13.08 34.26
C GLY A 98 -6.98 13.26 33.64
N ASN A 99 -6.58 12.45 32.66
CA ASN A 99 -5.34 12.65 31.91
C ASN A 99 -5.61 12.98 30.45
N HIS A 100 -5.70 14.27 30.15
CA HIS A 100 -6.00 14.81 28.83
C HIS A 100 -4.87 14.60 27.82
N SER A 101 -3.67 14.15 28.22
CA SER A 101 -2.59 13.87 27.26
C SER A 101 -2.78 12.57 26.48
N ILE A 102 -3.57 11.63 27.02
CA ILE A 102 -3.82 10.33 26.39
C ILE A 102 -5.07 10.44 25.54
N LEU A 103 -4.92 10.12 24.26
CA LEU A 103 -6.02 10.17 23.29
C LEU A 103 -6.67 11.58 23.24
N ASP A 104 -5.94 12.68 23.36
CA ASP A 104 -6.57 14.03 23.38
C ASP A 104 -7.28 14.40 22.06
N ARG A 105 -6.91 13.74 20.97
CA ARG A 105 -7.33 14.12 19.61
C ARG A 105 -8.66 13.52 19.20
N ASP A 106 -9.35 14.23 18.31
CA ASP A 106 -10.43 13.65 17.52
C ASP A 106 -9.84 12.82 16.36
N TYR A 107 -9.66 11.53 16.62
CA TYR A 107 -9.13 10.59 15.63
C TYR A 107 -10.09 10.34 14.47
N THR A 108 -11.39 10.53 14.67
CA THR A 108 -12.37 10.41 13.59
C THR A 108 -12.17 11.53 12.59
N VAL A 109 -12.09 12.77 13.05
CA VAL A 109 -11.80 13.93 12.19
C VAL A 109 -10.42 13.79 11.54
N GLY A 110 -9.40 13.36 12.30
CA GLY A 110 -8.06 13.13 11.78
C GLY A 110 -8.02 12.08 10.65
N LEU A 111 -8.76 10.97 10.81
CA LEU A 111 -8.89 9.93 9.79
C LEU A 111 -9.61 10.46 8.55
N LEU A 112 -10.74 11.15 8.72
CA LEU A 112 -11.51 11.71 7.60
C LEU A 112 -10.68 12.72 6.79
N ILE A 113 -9.95 13.61 7.47
CA ILE A 113 -9.05 14.56 6.80
C ILE A 113 -7.97 13.81 6.02
N SER A 114 -7.37 12.79 6.63
CA SER A 114 -6.30 12.01 5.99
C SER A 114 -6.81 11.27 4.74
N LEU A 115 -7.99 10.66 4.81
CA LEU A 115 -8.66 10.05 3.66
C LEU A 115 -8.97 11.09 2.57
N ALA A 116 -9.50 12.25 2.95
CA ALA A 116 -9.77 13.33 2.01
C ALA A 116 -8.50 13.79 1.28
N VAL A 117 -7.37 13.92 1.99
CA VAL A 117 -6.07 14.28 1.39
C VAL A 117 -5.59 13.20 0.41
N VAL A 118 -5.70 11.93 0.77
CA VAL A 118 -5.33 10.81 -0.11
C VAL A 118 -6.12 10.87 -1.42
N TRP A 119 -7.44 10.99 -1.34
CA TRP A 119 -8.30 10.98 -2.52
C TRP A 119 -8.22 12.29 -3.33
N ALA A 120 -7.94 13.43 -2.69
CA ALA A 120 -7.58 14.66 -3.38
C ALA A 120 -6.30 14.47 -4.20
N GLY A 121 -5.28 13.79 -3.66
CA GLY A 121 -4.06 13.43 -4.39
C GLY A 121 -4.32 12.50 -5.58
N VAL A 122 -5.16 11.48 -5.41
CA VAL A 122 -5.59 10.59 -6.51
C VAL A 122 -6.31 11.37 -7.60
N ALA A 123 -7.27 12.22 -7.24
CA ALA A 123 -8.00 13.05 -8.19
C ALA A 123 -7.05 14.01 -8.93
N ALA A 124 -6.17 14.70 -8.22
CA ALA A 124 -5.17 15.59 -8.81
C ALA A 124 -4.26 14.85 -9.80
N TYR A 125 -3.76 13.67 -9.44
CA TYR A 125 -2.94 12.86 -10.34
C TYR A 125 -3.69 12.51 -11.64
N LEU A 126 -4.93 12.05 -11.54
CA LEU A 126 -5.73 11.66 -12.71
C LEU A 126 -6.09 12.85 -13.61
N LEU A 127 -6.31 14.03 -13.02
CA LEU A 127 -6.64 15.26 -13.75
C LEU A 127 -5.41 15.91 -14.41
N LEU A 128 -4.24 15.81 -13.78
CA LEU A 128 -2.98 16.41 -14.26
C LEU A 128 -2.21 15.51 -15.23
N ASN A 129 -2.49 14.19 -15.22
CA ASN A 129 -1.97 13.23 -16.20
C ASN A 129 -3.10 12.66 -17.09
N PRO A 130 -3.86 13.50 -17.82
CA PRO A 130 -4.76 13.00 -18.84
C PRO A 130 -3.89 12.32 -19.91
N ALA A 131 -4.11 11.02 -20.11
CA ALA A 131 -3.27 10.17 -20.93
C ALA A 131 -2.84 10.85 -22.24
N ARG A 132 -1.54 10.82 -22.54
CA ARG A 132 -1.03 11.07 -23.90
C ARG A 132 -1.84 10.17 -24.84
N ARG A 133 -2.49 10.75 -25.84
CA ARG A 133 -3.26 10.03 -26.88
C ARG A 133 -2.52 8.75 -27.26
N SER A 134 -3.19 7.61 -27.16
CA SER A 134 -2.63 6.31 -27.54
C SER A 134 -1.93 6.43 -28.90
N PRO A 135 -0.68 5.92 -29.05
CA PRO A 135 0.07 5.95 -30.31
C PRO A 135 -0.69 5.37 -31.51
N ALA A 136 -1.74 4.58 -31.27
CA ALA A 136 -2.65 4.04 -32.27
C ALA A 136 -3.31 5.13 -33.14
N ALA A 137 -3.79 6.24 -32.55
CA ALA A 137 -4.41 7.32 -33.32
C ALA A 137 -3.38 8.08 -34.20
N ALA A 138 -2.12 8.13 -33.77
CA ALA A 138 -1.02 8.72 -34.55
C ALA A 138 -0.45 7.76 -35.62
N ALA A 139 -0.62 6.44 -35.44
CA ALA A 139 -0.27 5.45 -36.43
C ALA A 139 -1.31 5.36 -37.56
N GLU A 140 -2.59 5.52 -37.23
CA GLU A 140 -3.69 5.53 -38.21
C GLU A 140 -3.62 6.76 -39.13
N SER A 141 -3.28 7.95 -38.61
CA SER A 141 -3.07 9.14 -39.45
C SER A 141 -1.86 9.03 -40.38
N ARG A 142 -0.85 8.23 -40.02
CA ARG A 142 0.36 8.01 -40.83
C ARG A 142 0.12 7.02 -41.97
N ASN A 143 -0.79 6.06 -41.80
CA ASN A 143 -1.17 5.11 -42.85
C ASN A 143 -2.26 5.66 -43.77
N ALA A 144 -3.01 6.68 -43.34
CA ALA A 144 -4.00 7.39 -44.14
C ALA A 144 -3.42 8.40 -45.13
N HIS A 145 -2.09 8.53 -45.22
CA HIS A 145 -1.41 9.29 -46.28
C HIS A 145 -0.85 8.28 -47.29
N PRO A 146 -1.59 7.96 -48.38
CA PRO A 146 -1.04 7.12 -49.43
C PRO A 146 0.19 7.82 -49.99
N ARG A 147 1.29 7.09 -50.15
CA ARG A 147 2.39 7.50 -51.03
C ARG A 147 1.84 7.54 -52.46
N ALA A 148 1.21 8.65 -52.82
CA ALA A 148 1.25 9.10 -54.20
C ALA A 148 2.72 9.41 -54.50
N ASP A 149 3.18 8.98 -55.67
CA ASP A 149 4.53 9.20 -56.23
C ASP A 149 5.49 8.02 -56.04
N ALA A 150 5.25 6.99 -56.86
CA ALA A 150 6.31 6.20 -57.48
C ALA A 150 5.76 5.63 -58.81
N GLY A 151 5.62 6.51 -59.80
CA GLY A 151 5.26 6.14 -61.17
C GLY A 151 6.08 6.98 -62.16
N HIS A 152 6.77 6.24 -63.05
CA HIS A 152 7.54 6.64 -64.24
C HIS A 152 9.04 6.91 -64.05
#